data_AF-A0A1V9EDE8-F1
#
_entry.id   AF-A0A1V9EDE8-F1
#
_cell.length_a   1.000
_cell.length_b   1.000
_cell.length_c   1.000
_cell.angle_alpha   90.00
_cell.angle_beta   90.00
_cell.angle_gamma   90.00
#
_symmetry.space_group_name_H-M   'P 1'
#
loop_
_entity.id
_entity.type
_entity.pdbx_description
1 polymer ?
#
loop_
_entity_poly.entity_id
_entity_poly.type
_entity_poly.pdbx_seq_one_letter_code
_entity_poly.pdbx_strand_id
1 'polypeptide(L)'
;MPLTDKLVELLSCQVTGKQPNDFVFPSPKGKSIDDRMLQRRVLKPVLKKLGLADRDLYAARHSFGTRAVQQGMALTDVAYLMGHTTVETAMRNYVSVTKPAVALPSISDKSK
;
A
#
# COMPACT_ATOMS: atom_id res chain seq x y z
N MET A 1 -11.48 6.31 5.80
CA MET A 1 -10.03 6.01 5.89
C MET A 1 -9.27 7.33 5.87
N PRO A 2 -8.44 7.63 6.88
CA PRO A 2 -7.62 8.84 6.90
C PRO A 2 -6.51 8.75 5.83
N LEU A 3 -6.20 9.89 5.22
CA LEU A 3 -5.05 10.05 4.31
C LEU A 3 -3.98 10.85 5.05
N THR A 4 -2.73 10.40 5.01
CA THR A 4 -1.61 11.17 5.58
C THR A 4 -1.23 12.32 4.66
N ASP A 5 -0.66 13.39 5.20
CA ASP A 5 -0.21 14.55 4.41
C ASP A 5 0.73 14.14 3.27
N LYS A 6 1.62 13.17 3.52
CA LYS A 6 2.53 12.65 2.49
C LYS A 6 1.77 11.93 1.37
N LEU A 7 0.71 11.19 1.70
CA LEU A 7 -0.12 10.54 0.69
C LEU A 7 -0.92 11.58 -0.11
N VAL A 8 -1.42 12.62 0.54
CA VAL A 8 -2.08 13.74 -0.14
C VAL A 8 -1.13 14.38 -1.14
N GLU A 9 0.09 14.73 -0.72
CA GLU A 9 1.13 15.30 -1.59
C GLU A 9 1.39 14.42 -2.83
N LEU A 10 1.56 13.11 -2.63
CA LEU A 10 1.79 12.15 -3.73
C LEU A 10 0.61 12.05 -4.70
N LEU A 11 -0.63 12.18 -4.20
CA LEU A 11 -1.83 12.08 -5.01
C LEU A 11 -2.24 13.40 -5.67
N SER A 12 -1.83 14.55 -5.15
CA SER A 12 -2.23 15.87 -5.68
C SER A 12 -1.92 16.00 -7.17
N CYS A 13 -0.72 15.61 -7.61
CA CYS A 13 -0.33 15.64 -9.02
C CYS A 13 -1.17 14.70 -9.89
N GLN A 14 -1.68 13.60 -9.34
CA GLN A 14 -2.50 12.64 -10.07
C GLN A 14 -3.96 13.09 -10.19
N VAL A 15 -4.45 13.91 -9.26
CA VAL A 15 -5.86 14.36 -9.22
C VAL A 15 -6.05 15.73 -9.89
N THR A 16 -5.01 16.55 -9.98
CA THR A 16 -5.09 17.90 -10.57
C THR A 16 -5.63 17.82 -12.01
N GLY A 17 -6.70 18.57 -12.28
CA GLY A 17 -7.33 18.63 -13.61
C GLY A 17 -8.26 17.47 -13.95
N LYS A 18 -8.50 16.52 -13.03
CA LYS A 18 -9.46 15.42 -13.22
C LYS A 18 -10.87 15.81 -12.79
N GLN A 19 -11.86 15.24 -13.48
CA GLN A 19 -13.27 15.31 -13.09
C GLN A 19 -13.58 14.26 -12.00
N PRO A 20 -14.67 14.42 -11.22
CA PRO A 20 -14.99 13.51 -10.11
C PRO A 20 -15.09 12.02 -10.49
N ASN A 21 -15.44 11.72 -11.75
CA ASN A 21 -15.61 10.35 -12.24
C ASN A 21 -14.38 9.81 -12.99
N ASP A 22 -13.30 10.59 -13.09
CA ASP A 22 -12.09 10.14 -13.76
C ASP A 22 -11.29 9.19 -12.88
N PHE A 23 -10.64 8.20 -13.51
CA PHE A 23 -9.71 7.33 -12.79
C PHE A 23 -8.49 8.13 -12.30
N VAL A 24 -8.18 8.03 -11.01
CA VAL A 24 -6.93 8.58 -10.43
C VAL A 24 -5.71 7.90 -11.04
N PHE A 25 -5.77 6.57 -11.21
CA PHE A 25 -4.72 5.77 -11.83
C PHE A 25 -5.24 5.12 -13.12
N PRO A 26 -5.19 5.82 -14.27
CA PRO A 26 -5.58 5.24 -15.54
C PRO A 26 -4.49 4.31 -16.08
N SER A 27 -4.91 3.26 -16.79
CA SER A 27 -4.04 2.51 -17.68
C SER A 27 -3.52 3.40 -18.83
N PRO A 28 -2.47 2.99 -19.57
CA PRO A 28 -1.98 3.76 -20.73
C PRO A 28 -3.04 4.05 -21.81
N LYS A 29 -4.17 3.35 -21.79
CA LYS A 29 -5.30 3.55 -22.70
C LYS A 29 -6.45 4.38 -22.08
N GLY A 30 -6.23 5.00 -20.92
CA GLY A 30 -7.24 5.80 -20.21
C GLY A 30 -8.32 5.01 -19.46
N LYS A 31 -8.27 3.68 -19.46
CA LYS A 31 -9.24 2.80 -18.77
C LYS A 31 -8.78 2.44 -17.36
N SER A 32 -9.64 1.79 -16.58
CA SER A 32 -9.26 1.18 -15.31
C SER A 32 -8.05 0.24 -15.46
N ILE A 33 -7.22 0.18 -14.43
CA ILE A 33 -6.10 -0.76 -14.37
C ILE A 33 -6.62 -2.15 -14.01
N ASP A 34 -6.11 -3.15 -14.71
CA ASP A 34 -6.27 -4.56 -14.35
C ASP A 34 -5.11 -4.98 -13.43
N ASP A 35 -5.43 -5.46 -12.24
CA ASP A 35 -4.46 -5.81 -11.20
C ASP A 35 -3.49 -6.90 -11.64
N ARG A 36 -3.96 -7.91 -12.41
CA ARG A 36 -3.11 -8.99 -12.92
C ARG A 36 -2.10 -8.45 -13.91
N MET A 37 -2.53 -7.50 -14.74
CA MET A 37 -1.67 -6.85 -15.72
C MET A 37 -0.68 -5.91 -15.07
N LEU A 38 -1.09 -5.14 -14.06
CA LEU A 38 -0.19 -4.31 -13.25
C LEU A 38 0.88 -5.17 -12.58
N GLN A 39 0.48 -6.26 -11.93
CA GLN A 39 1.40 -7.18 -11.26
C GLN A 39 2.39 -7.79 -12.25
N ARG A 40 1.91 -8.29 -13.39
CA ARG A 40 2.74 -8.98 -14.39
C ARG A 40 3.67 -8.04 -15.14
N ARG A 41 3.20 -6.85 -15.52
CA ARG A 41 3.92 -5.94 -16.43
C ARG A 41 4.74 -4.86 -15.71
N VAL A 42 4.41 -4.55 -14.46
CA VAL A 42 5.08 -3.47 -13.71
C VAL A 42 5.76 -4.05 -12.47
N LEU A 43 5.00 -4.66 -11.56
CA LEU A 43 5.55 -5.08 -10.27
C LEU A 43 6.64 -6.15 -10.41
N LYS A 44 6.35 -7.28 -11.09
CA LYS A 44 7.33 -8.38 -11.24
C LYS A 44 8.63 -7.94 -11.94
N PRO A 45 8.59 -7.17 -13.05
CA PRO A 45 9.80 -6.63 -13.66
C PRO A 45 10.60 -5.70 -12.73
N VAL A 46 9.91 -4.84 -11.96
CA VAL A 46 10.56 -3.94 -10.99
C VAL A 46 11.25 -4.74 -9.88
N LEU A 47 10.56 -5.72 -9.29
CA LEU A 47 11.14 -6.60 -8.27
C LEU A 47 12.39 -7.33 -8.79
N LYS A 48 12.30 -7.90 -10.01
CA LYS A 48 13.43 -8.57 -10.66
C LYS A 48 14.62 -7.63 -10.88
N LYS A 49 14.37 -6.41 -11.35
CA LYS A 49 15.41 -5.40 -11.58
C LYS A 49 16.08 -4.96 -10.29
N LEU A 50 15.33 -4.91 -9.19
CA LEU A 50 15.83 -4.57 -7.85
C LEU A 50 16.43 -5.77 -7.10
N GLY A 51 16.42 -6.97 -7.68
CA GLY A 51 16.91 -8.19 -7.00
C GLY A 51 16.05 -8.61 -5.81
N LEU A 52 14.79 -8.18 -5.76
CA LEU A 52 13.86 -8.51 -4.68
C LEU A 52 13.11 -9.82 -4.97
N ALA A 53 12.72 -10.51 -3.90
CA ALA A 53 11.91 -11.72 -3.99
C ALA A 53 10.54 -11.45 -4.66
N ASP A 54 9.96 -12.48 -5.27
CA ASP A 54 8.62 -12.37 -5.88
C ASP A 54 7.56 -12.06 -4.81
N ARG A 55 6.73 -11.07 -5.11
CA ARG A 55 5.66 -10.54 -4.27
C ARG A 55 4.49 -10.09 -5.15
N ASP A 56 3.29 -10.15 -4.61
CA ASP A 56 2.09 -9.61 -5.24
C ASP A 56 1.75 -8.20 -4.69
N LEU A 57 0.70 -7.58 -5.25
CA LEU A 57 0.21 -6.29 -4.77
C LEU A 57 -0.35 -6.38 -3.34
N TYR A 58 -0.85 -7.55 -2.94
CA TYR A 58 -1.43 -7.79 -1.61
C TYR A 58 -0.37 -7.71 -0.50
N ALA A 59 0.91 -7.96 -0.82
CA ALA A 59 2.03 -7.77 0.08
C ALA A 59 2.11 -6.34 0.68
N ALA A 60 1.69 -5.31 -0.06
CA ALA A 60 1.65 -3.93 0.45
C ALA A 60 0.61 -3.78 1.57
N ARG A 61 -0.56 -4.40 1.40
CA ARG A 61 -1.64 -4.42 2.40
C ARG A 61 -1.25 -5.21 3.64
N HIS A 62 -0.57 -6.35 3.48
CA HIS A 62 0.01 -7.08 4.61
C HIS A 62 1.05 -6.24 5.35
N SER A 63 1.95 -5.59 4.61
CA SER A 63 2.98 -4.74 5.20
C SER A 63 2.39 -3.59 6.02
N PHE A 64 1.29 -2.97 5.54
CA PHE A 64 0.54 -1.97 6.30
C PHE A 64 0.01 -2.55 7.63
N GLY A 65 -0.73 -3.66 7.58
CA GLY A 65 -1.33 -4.21 8.79
C GLY A 65 -0.30 -4.67 9.82
N THR A 66 0.77 -5.34 9.37
CA THR A 66 1.90 -5.74 10.23
C THR A 66 2.51 -4.52 10.91
N ARG A 67 2.83 -3.47 10.14
CA ARG A 67 3.49 -2.27 10.71
C ARG A 67 2.58 -1.46 11.62
N ALA A 68 1.29 -1.36 11.30
CA ALA A 68 0.33 -0.64 12.15
C ALA A 68 0.22 -1.29 13.53
N VAL A 69 0.14 -2.63 13.59
CA VAL A 69 0.15 -3.38 14.86
C VAL A 69 1.48 -3.22 15.59
N GLN A 70 2.62 -3.28 14.89
CA GLN A 70 3.95 -3.06 15.49
C GLN A 70 4.14 -1.66 16.08
N GLN A 71 3.40 -0.67 15.56
CA GLN A 71 3.39 0.71 16.07
C GLN A 71 2.36 0.92 17.19
N GLY A 72 1.68 -0.14 17.63
CA GLY A 72 0.74 -0.10 18.76
C GLY A 72 -0.70 0.26 18.37
N MET A 73 -1.04 0.30 17.07
CA MET A 73 -2.43 0.50 16.66
C MET A 73 -3.28 -0.71 17.10
N ALA A 74 -4.46 -0.44 17.66
CA ALA A 74 -5.38 -1.49 18.05
C ALA A 74 -5.78 -2.31 16.81
N LEU A 75 -5.80 -3.64 16.98
CA LEU A 75 -6.06 -4.55 15.87
C LEU A 75 -7.44 -4.35 15.23
N THR A 76 -8.44 -3.94 16.03
CA THR A 76 -9.77 -3.56 15.56
C THR A 76 -9.71 -2.40 14.57
N ASP A 77 -8.88 -1.40 14.84
CA ASP A 77 -8.71 -0.23 14.00
C ASP A 77 -7.97 -0.58 12.71
N VAL A 78 -6.93 -1.42 12.81
CA VAL A 78 -6.22 -1.95 11.64
C VAL A 78 -7.16 -2.74 10.73
N ALA A 79 -8.00 -3.61 11.31
CA ALA A 79 -8.99 -4.38 10.56
C ALA A 79 -10.02 -3.47 9.86
N TYR A 80 -10.50 -2.44 10.56
CA TYR A 80 -11.39 -1.42 10.01
C TYR A 80 -10.73 -0.67 8.83
N LEU A 81 -9.48 -0.22 8.99
CA LEU A 81 -8.74 0.50 7.94
C LEU A 81 -8.45 -0.37 6.72
N MET A 82 -8.20 -1.66 6.92
CA MET A 82 -8.05 -2.59 5.82
C MET A 82 -9.40 -2.88 5.13
N GLY A 83 -10.54 -2.65 5.78
CA GLY A 83 -11.85 -2.97 5.20
C GLY A 83 -12.10 -4.47 5.12
N HIS A 84 -11.58 -5.24 6.09
CA HIS A 84 -11.98 -6.65 6.24
C HIS A 84 -13.37 -6.70 6.88
N THR A 85 -14.26 -7.53 6.32
CA THR A 85 -15.57 -7.83 6.91
C THR A 85 -15.46 -8.67 8.18
N THR A 86 -14.30 -9.28 8.47
CA THR A 86 -14.09 -10.10 9.67
C THR A 86 -12.75 -9.82 10.35
N VAL A 87 -12.84 -9.34 11.58
CA VAL A 87 -11.75 -9.12 12.54
C VAL A 87 -10.86 -10.37 12.71
N GLU A 88 -11.43 -11.55 12.50
CA GLU A 88 -10.77 -12.87 12.60
C GLU A 88 -9.57 -13.04 11.64
N THR A 89 -9.66 -12.52 10.41
CA THR A 89 -8.56 -12.62 9.44
C THR A 89 -7.40 -11.69 9.81
N ALA A 90 -7.70 -10.53 10.40
CA ALA A 90 -6.69 -9.62 10.93
C ALA A 90 -6.03 -10.20 12.19
N MET A 91 -6.81 -10.78 13.11
CA MET A 91 -6.30 -11.51 14.29
C MET A 91 -5.33 -12.62 13.91
N ARG A 92 -5.72 -13.52 13.02
CA ARG A 92 -4.86 -14.65 12.64
C ARG A 92 -3.52 -14.23 12.06
N ASN A 93 -3.49 -13.12 11.31
CA ASN A 93 -2.29 -12.68 10.60
C ASN A 93 -1.37 -11.77 11.42
N TYR A 94 -1.90 -11.05 12.43
CA TYR A 94 -1.14 -10.01 13.14
C TYR A 94 -0.92 -10.27 14.64
N VAL A 95 -1.59 -11.25 15.25
CA VAL A 95 -1.44 -11.57 16.68
C VAL A 95 0.00 -11.97 17.08
N SER A 96 0.80 -12.48 16.14
CA SER A 96 2.21 -12.87 16.38
C SER A 96 3.23 -11.72 16.18
N VAL A 97 2.78 -10.54 15.76
CA VAL A 97 3.68 -9.43 15.42
C VAL A 97 3.99 -8.56 16.64
N THR A 98 4.53 -9.18 17.69
CA THR A 98 4.91 -8.53 18.96
C THR A 98 6.32 -7.91 18.94
N LYS A 99 7.06 -8.00 17.83
CA LYS A 99 8.36 -7.34 17.69
C LYS A 99 8.17 -5.92 17.15
N PRO A 100 8.61 -4.86 17.86
CA PRO A 100 8.53 -3.50 17.36
C PRO A 100 9.29 -3.37 16.04
N ALA A 101 8.71 -2.64 15.08
CA ALA A 101 9.34 -2.38 13.81
C ALA A 101 10.62 -1.56 14.04
N VAL A 102 11.76 -2.13 13.68
CA VAL A 102 13.02 -1.38 13.55
C VAL A 102 12.76 -0.25 12.55
N ALA A 103 13.11 0.98 12.94
CA ALA A 103 12.77 2.24 12.28
C ALA A 103 12.82 2.18 10.74
N LEU A 104 11.94 2.95 10.09
CA LEU A 104 11.97 3.10 8.64
C LEU A 104 13.36 3.62 8.20
N PRO A 105 14.02 3.02 7.20
CA PRO A 105 15.12 3.70 6.55
C PRO A 105 14.56 5.01 5.99
N SER A 106 15.17 6.14 6.36
CA SER A 106 14.82 7.42 5.78
C SER A 106 15.00 7.30 4.27
N ILE A 107 13.91 7.39 3.51
CA ILE A 107 14.00 7.67 2.08
C ILE A 107 14.58 9.07 2.02
N SER A 108 15.89 9.16 1.76
CA SER A 108 16.52 10.42 1.45
C SER A 108 15.87 10.90 0.16
N ASP A 109 15.04 11.94 0.25
CA ASP A 109 14.62 12.74 -0.89
C ASP A 109 15.89 13.37 -1.47
N LYS A 110 16.64 12.60 -2.27
CA LYS A 110 17.65 13.17 -3.15
C LYS A 110 16.89 13.86 -4.27
N SER A 111 16.42 15.07 -3.96
CA SER A 111 16.18 16.09 -4.96
C SER A 111 17.53 16.51 -5.53
N LYS A 112 17.92 15.89 -6.65
CA LYS A 112 18.78 16.49 -7.67
C LYS A 112 18.68 15.74 -8.99
#